data_AF-X1CRI1-F1
#
_entry.id   AF-X1CRI1-F1
#
_cell.length_a   1.000
_cell.length_b   1.000
_cell.length_c   1.000
_cell.angle_alpha   90.00
_cell.angle_beta   90.00
_cell.angle_gamma   90.00
#
_symmetry.space_group_name_H-M   'P 1'
#
loop_
_entity.id
_entity.type
_entity.pdbx_description
1 polymer ?
#
loop_
_entity_poly.entity_id
_entity_poly.type
_entity_poly.pdbx_seq_one_letter_code
_entity_poly.pdbx_strand_id
1 'polypeptide(L)' 'MVGSNKFFYKVCIVGDSEVGKTTLLNQYLKRRFVP' A
#
# COMPACT_ATOMS: atom_id res chain seq x y z
N MET A 1 -18.43 17.31 17.56
CA MET A 1 -17.27 17.03 16.68
C MET A 1 -17.75 16.14 15.55
N VAL A 2 -18.11 16.71 14.40
CA VAL A 2 -18.47 15.90 13.22
C VAL A 2 -17.15 15.41 12.63
N GLY A 3 -16.81 14.16 12.92
CA GLY A 3 -15.63 13.51 12.35
C GLY A 3 -15.74 13.55 10.83
N SER A 4 -14.69 14.02 10.16
CA SER A 4 -14.61 14.05 8.70
C SER A 4 -15.01 12.67 8.17
N ASN A 5 -16.01 12.60 7.30
CA ASN A 5 -16.48 11.36 6.69
C ASN A 5 -15.39 10.87 5.72
N LYS A 6 -14.35 10.21 6.25
CA LYS A 6 -13.23 9.68 5.47
C LYS A 6 -13.67 8.38 4.83
N PHE A 7 -13.64 8.34 3.50
CA PHE A 7 -13.84 7.11 2.75
C PHE A 7 -12.69 6.14 3.02
N PHE A 8 -13.03 4.87 3.22
CA PHE A 8 -12.07 3.79 3.37
C PHE A 8 -12.14 2.89 2.13
N TYR A 9 -11.02 2.77 1.41
CA TYR A 9 -10.92 1.99 0.18
C TYR A 9 -10.15 0.70 0.43
N LYS A 10 -10.75 -0.45 0.07
CA LYS A 10 -10.07 -1.74 0.06
C LYS A 10 -9.42 -1.95 -1.31
N VAL A 11 -8.08 -2.00 -1.36
CA VAL A 11 -7.29 -2.12 -2.59
C VAL A 11 -6.46 -3.40 -2.55
N CYS A 12 -6.37 -4.11 -3.69
CA CYS A 12 -5.51 -5.28 -3.86
C CYS A 12 -4.54 -5.05 -5.03
N ILE A 13 -3.26 -5.37 -4.83
CA ILE A 13 -2.24 -5.32 -5.87
C ILE A 13 -1.89 -6.77 -6.23
N VAL A 14 -2.02 -7.09 -7.51
CA VAL A 14 -1.83 -8.45 -8.05
C VAL A 14 -0.71 -8.47 -9.10
N GLY A 15 -0.20 -9.67 -9.38
CA GLY A 15 0.91 -9.92 -10.28
C GLY A 15 1.70 -11.15 -9.84
N ASP A 16 2.56 -11.67 -10.70
CA ASP A 16 3.31 -12.91 -10.47
C ASP A 16 4.26 -12.81 -9.27
N SER A 17 4.79 -13.95 -8.82
CA SER A 17 5.80 -13.97 -7.75
C SER A 17 6.99 -13.08 -8.10
N GLU A 18 7.62 -12.50 -7.08
CA GLU A 18 8.88 -11.74 -7.20
C GLU A 18 8.85 -10.43 -8.03
N VAL A 19 7.71 -10.00 -8.59
CA VAL A 19 7.59 -8.72 -9.33
C VAL A 19 7.67 -7.45 -8.47
N GLY A 20 7.95 -7.57 -7.17
CA GLY A 20 8.18 -6.41 -6.28
C GLY A 20 6.93 -5.77 -5.67
N LYS A 21 5.75 -6.44 -5.66
CA LYS A 21 4.50 -5.92 -5.06
C LYS A 21 4.67 -5.44 -3.62
N THR A 22 5.32 -6.25 -2.79
CA THR A 22 5.59 -5.94 -1.37
C THR A 22 6.55 -4.77 -1.21
N THR A 23 7.59 -4.71 -2.05
CA THR A 23 8.58 -3.63 -2.05
C THR A 23 7.94 -2.31 -2.44
N LEU A 24 7.08 -2.30 -3.45
CA LEU A 24 6.31 -1.12 -3.86
C LEU A 24 5.45 -0.56 -2.71
N LEU A 25 4.72 -1.44 -2.01
CA LEU A 25 3.91 -1.03 -0.84
C LEU A 25 4.76 -0.50 0.31
N ASN A 26 5.88 -1.16 0.63
CA ASN A 26 6.79 -0.69 1.68
C ASN A 26 7.41 0.67 1.33
N GLN A 27 7.73 0.90 0.06
CA GLN A 27 8.19 2.21 -0.39
C GLN A 27 7.12 3.29 -0.23
N TYR A 28 5.92 3.05 -0.73
CA TYR A 28 4.84 4.03 -0.66
C TYR A 28 4.46 4.38 0.79
N LEU A 29 4.33 3.38 1.65
CA LEU A 29 3.84 3.57 3.03
C LEU A 29 4.94 3.97 4.02
N LYS A 30 6.17 3.50 3.81
CA LYS A 30 7.26 3.63 4.79
C LYS A 30 8.49 4.37 4.26
N ARG A 31 8.54 4.71 2.96
CA ARG A 31 9.71 5.30 2.28
C ARG A 31 10.98 4.47 2.45
N ARG A 32 10.87 3.13 2.41
CA ARG A 32 11.99 2.19 2.62
C ARG A 32 12.05 1.11 1.56
N PHE A 33 13.25 0.85 1.05
CA PHE A 33 13.54 -0.29 0.19
C PHE A 33 14.05 -1.39 1.13
N VAL A 34 13.34 -2.52 1.15
CA VAL A 34 13.80 -3.73 1.82
C VAL A 34 14.29 -4.70 0.73
N PRO A 35 15.51 -5.25 0.86
CA PRO A 35 15.96 -6.38 0.07
C PRO A 35 15.06 -7.60 0.26
#